data_AF-A0AAT9HHM9-F1
#
_entry.id   AF-A0AAT9HHM9-F1
#
_cell.length_a   1.000
_cell.length_b   1.000
_cell.length_c   1.000
_cell.angle_alpha   90.00
_cell.angle_beta   90.00
_cell.angle_gamma   90.00
#
_symmetry.space_group_name_H-M   'P 1'
#
loop_
_entity.id
_entity.type
_entity.pdbx_description
1 polymer ?
#
loop_
_entity_poly.entity_id
_entity_poly.type
_entity_poly.pdbx_seq_one_letter_code
_entity_poly.pdbx_strand_id
1 'polypeptide(L)'
;MVLVDTYRVTQEAGGGMQAQVFQQMSAAMVARDEEYNLFNTAGLSAMRAYFDLLPQFPLDAAIASPVLFVGAERSFLPEADPGAPEAWQACPWAPGHTHRSVPADHFTIVESDAEATAGTVEQWISAGL
;
A
#
# COMPACT_ATOMS: atom_id res chain seq x y z
N MET A 1 5.88 -3.58 -14.36
CA MET A 1 4.87 -3.73 -13.29
C MET A 1 4.83 -2.46 -12.45
N VAL A 2 3.67 -2.06 -11.92
CA VAL A 2 3.55 -0.91 -11.02
C VAL A 2 3.03 -1.39 -9.66
N LEU A 3 3.72 -0.97 -8.60
CA LEU A 3 3.34 -1.15 -7.21
C LEU A 3 2.95 0.22 -6.65
N VAL A 4 1.75 0.34 -6.09
CA VAL A 4 1.23 1.61 -5.55
C VAL A 4 1.04 1.45 -4.04
N ASP A 5 1.79 2.22 -3.26
CA ASP A 5 1.84 2.29 -1.79
C ASP A 5 1.61 0.93 -1.09
N THR A 6 2.38 -0.08 -1.49
CA THR A 6 2.12 -1.47 -1.10
C THR A 6 3.04 -1.96 0.02
N TYR A 7 2.43 -2.45 1.09
CA TYR A 7 3.12 -3.00 2.27
C TYR A 7 3.37 -4.50 2.10
N ARG A 8 4.55 -4.96 2.53
CA ARG A 8 4.80 -6.40 2.64
C ARG A 8 3.99 -6.94 3.81
N VAL A 9 3.22 -7.99 3.60
CA VAL A 9 2.59 -8.76 4.67
C VAL A 9 3.56 -9.86 5.08
N THR A 10 4.47 -9.57 6.00
CA THR A 10 5.41 -10.56 6.52
C THR A 10 4.79 -11.31 7.70
N GLN A 11 4.99 -12.63 7.76
CA GLN A 11 4.55 -13.46 8.88
C GLN A 11 5.37 -13.22 10.16
N GLU A 12 6.53 -12.58 10.05
CA GLU A 12 7.28 -12.13 11.22
C GLU A 12 6.47 -11.06 11.94
N ALA A 13 6.04 -11.39 13.16
CA ALA A 13 5.35 -10.51 14.07
C ALA A 13 6.26 -9.34 14.48
N GLY A 14 6.44 -8.38 13.57
CA GLY A 14 6.97 -7.06 13.87
C GLY A 14 5.89 -6.27 14.60
N GLY A 15 5.83 -6.44 15.92
CA GLY A 15 4.93 -5.67 16.78
C GLY A 15 5.10 -4.16 16.61
N GLY A 16 4.00 -3.44 16.83
CA GLY A 16 3.93 -1.96 16.83
C GLY A 16 3.35 -1.39 15.55
N MET A 17 4.23 -0.92 14.67
CA MET A 17 3.88 -0.05 13.53
C MET A 17 3.05 -0.73 12.44
N GLN A 18 3.38 -1.97 12.07
CA GLN A 18 2.72 -2.70 10.98
C GLN A 18 1.31 -3.17 11.39
N ALA A 19 1.14 -3.52 12.66
CA ALA A 19 -0.17 -3.79 13.25
C ALA A 19 -1.03 -2.52 13.31
N GLN A 20 -0.43 -1.37 13.64
CA GLN A 20 -1.13 -0.07 13.66
C GLN A 20 -1.55 0.36 12.24
N VAL A 21 -0.67 0.22 11.26
CA VAL A 21 -0.99 0.40 9.83
C VAL A 21 -2.19 -0.45 9.45
N PHE A 22 -2.16 -1.74 9.77
CA PHE A 22 -3.24 -2.66 9.44
C PHE A 22 -4.58 -2.31 10.14
N GLN A 23 -4.51 -1.92 11.42
CA GLN A 23 -5.68 -1.48 12.18
C GLN A 23 -6.29 -0.20 11.59
N GLN A 24 -5.47 0.79 11.26
CA GLN A 24 -5.95 2.05 10.67
C GLN A 24 -6.48 1.83 9.25
N MET A 25 -5.86 0.96 8.46
CA MET A 25 -6.42 0.52 7.17
C MET A 25 -7.81 -0.09 7.34
N SER A 26 -7.96 -1.00 8.30
CA SER A 26 -9.25 -1.63 8.60
C SER A 26 -10.30 -0.61 9.04
N ALA A 27 -9.94 0.35 9.90
CA ALA A 27 -10.84 1.40 10.38
C ALA A 27 -11.27 2.35 9.26
N ALA A 28 -10.34 2.78 8.41
CA ALA A 28 -10.63 3.64 7.27
C ALA A 28 -11.51 2.95 6.23
N MET A 29 -11.36 1.63 6.02
CA MET A 29 -12.25 0.85 5.17
C MET A 29 -13.68 0.84 5.73
N VAL A 30 -13.87 0.67 7.04
CA VAL A 30 -15.20 0.73 7.68
C VAL A 30 -15.83 2.11 7.51
N ALA A 31 -15.07 3.18 7.67
CA ALA A 31 -15.57 4.54 7.45
C ALA A 31 -16.03 4.78 6.00
N ARG A 32 -15.44 4.08 5.04
CA ARG A 32 -15.79 4.11 3.61
C ARG A 32 -16.95 3.17 3.23
N ASP A 33 -17.44 2.33 4.14
CA ASP A 33 -18.49 1.34 3.83
C ASP A 33 -19.80 1.99 3.41
N GLU A 34 -20.16 3.12 4.03
CA GLU A 34 -21.40 3.85 3.69
C GLU A 34 -21.41 4.35 2.24
N GLU A 35 -20.22 4.60 1.67
CA GLU A 35 -20.07 5.11 0.31
C GLU A 35 -19.99 3.99 -0.74
N TYR A 36 -19.40 2.84 -0.39
CA TYR A 36 -19.05 1.78 -1.36
C TYR A 36 -19.69 0.41 -1.09
N ASN A 37 -20.40 0.22 0.03
CA ASN A 37 -21.04 -1.04 0.45
C ASN A 37 -20.09 -2.26 0.38
N LEU A 38 -18.85 -2.05 0.82
CA LEU A 38 -17.73 -3.01 0.73
C LEU A 38 -17.80 -4.10 1.80
N PHE A 39 -18.55 -3.90 2.89
CA PHE A 39 -18.64 -4.79 4.05
C PHE A 39 -19.88 -5.68 4.07
N ASN A 40 -20.49 -5.95 2.91
CA ASN A 40 -21.46 -7.04 2.85
C ASN A 40 -20.80 -8.39 3.20
N THR A 41 -21.61 -9.40 3.54
CA THR A 41 -21.12 -10.71 3.99
C THR A 41 -20.13 -11.35 3.00
N ALA A 42 -20.35 -11.17 1.69
CA ALA A 42 -19.46 -11.69 0.67
C ALA A 42 -18.09 -10.99 0.70
N GLY A 43 -18.07 -9.65 0.74
CA GLY A 43 -16.84 -8.84 0.81
C GLY A 43 -15.97 -9.18 2.02
N LEU A 44 -16.59 -9.28 3.20
CA LEU A 44 -15.90 -9.66 4.44
C LEU A 44 -15.33 -11.08 4.39
N SER A 45 -16.10 -12.05 3.86
CA SER A 45 -15.62 -13.43 3.74
C SER A 45 -14.47 -13.56 2.75
N ALA A 46 -14.53 -12.83 1.63
CA ALA A 46 -13.46 -12.79 0.64
C ALA A 46 -12.20 -12.13 1.21
N MET A 47 -12.35 -11.00 1.91
CA MET A 47 -11.23 -10.32 2.57
C MET A 47 -10.50 -11.24 3.54
N ARG A 48 -11.24 -12.00 4.38
CA ARG A 48 -10.63 -13.01 5.26
C ARG A 48 -9.89 -14.09 4.47
N ALA A 49 -10.50 -14.62 3.41
CA ALA A 49 -9.89 -15.66 2.59
C ALA A 49 -8.58 -15.19 1.94
N TYR A 50 -8.52 -13.94 1.45
CA TYR A 50 -7.30 -13.36 0.89
C TYR A 50 -6.23 -13.11 1.97
N PHE A 51 -6.61 -12.68 3.18
CA PHE A 51 -5.66 -12.52 4.28
C PHE A 51 -5.01 -13.83 4.71
N ASP A 52 -5.76 -14.93 4.66
CA ASP A 52 -5.22 -16.25 4.95
C ASP A 52 -4.33 -16.76 3.80
N LEU A 53 -4.68 -16.44 2.55
CA LEU A 53 -3.99 -16.93 1.34
C LEU A 53 -2.69 -16.19 1.03
N LEU A 54 -2.69 -14.86 1.03
CA LEU A 54 -1.57 -14.04 0.51
C LEU A 54 -0.23 -14.28 1.20
N PRO A 55 -0.14 -14.47 2.53
CA PRO A 55 1.13 -14.78 3.20
C PRO A 55 1.74 -16.12 2.78
N GLN A 56 0.95 -17.03 2.18
CA GLN A 56 1.41 -18.34 1.74
C GLN A 56 2.03 -18.31 0.34
N PHE A 57 2.00 -17.16 -0.34
CA PHE A 57 2.55 -17.02 -1.69
C PHE A 57 4.01 -16.56 -1.65
N PRO A 58 4.99 -17.44 -1.91
CA PRO A 58 6.39 -17.06 -1.91
C PRO A 58 6.69 -16.15 -3.10
N LEU A 59 7.10 -14.90 -2.82
CA LEU A 59 7.54 -13.92 -3.80
C LEU A 59 9.07 -13.96 -3.99
N ASP A 60 9.63 -15.17 -4.00
CA ASP A 60 11.10 -15.38 -4.00
C ASP A 60 11.69 -15.35 -5.42
N ALA A 61 10.85 -15.50 -6.45
CA ALA A 61 11.27 -15.41 -7.83
C ALA A 61 11.42 -13.94 -8.26
N ALA A 62 12.61 -13.60 -8.77
CA ALA A 62 12.84 -12.28 -9.33
C ALA A 62 11.86 -12.00 -10.49
N ILE A 63 11.17 -10.87 -10.41
CA ILE A 63 10.29 -10.40 -11.48
C ILE A 63 11.19 -9.86 -12.59
N ALA A 64 11.15 -10.48 -13.77
CA ALA A 64 12.00 -10.10 -14.90
C ALA A 64 11.60 -8.75 -15.55
N SER A 65 10.38 -8.29 -15.31
CA SER A 65 9.89 -7.00 -15.78
C SER A 65 10.39 -5.87 -14.86
N PRO A 66 10.76 -4.70 -15.41
CA PRO A 66 11.02 -3.51 -14.61
C PRO A 66 9.82 -3.15 -13.72
N VAL A 67 10.12 -2.78 -12.47
CA VAL A 67 9.11 -2.46 -11.45
C VAL A 67 9.22 -1.00 -11.07
N LEU A 68 8.13 -0.26 -11.20
CA LEU A 68 7.93 1.04 -10.60
C LEU A 68 7.22 0.86 -9.26
N PHE A 69 7.74 1.46 -8.20
CA PHE A 69 7.09 1.62 -6.91
C PHE A 69 6.73 3.09 -6.73
N VAL A 70 5.45 3.37 -6.53
CA VAL A 70 4.91 4.70 -6.25
C VAL A 70 4.50 4.77 -4.77
N GLY A 71 5.22 5.52 -3.96
CA GLY A 71 4.96 5.66 -2.52
C GLY A 71 4.21 6.94 -2.15
N ALA A 72 3.50 6.91 -1.03
CA ALA A 72 2.81 8.07 -0.46
C ALA A 72 3.77 8.97 0.37
N GLU A 73 3.61 10.29 0.25
CA GLU A 73 4.37 11.28 1.04
C GLU A 73 3.65 11.69 2.34
N ARG A 74 2.35 11.41 2.46
CA ARG A 74 1.54 11.74 3.64
C ARG A 74 1.19 10.48 4.43
N SER A 75 1.33 10.57 5.75
CA SER A 75 0.83 9.55 6.66
C SER A 75 -0.70 9.59 6.73
N PHE A 76 -1.34 8.43 6.68
CA PHE A 76 -2.77 8.25 6.99
C PHE A 76 -2.99 7.84 8.45
N LEU A 77 -1.91 7.70 9.22
CA LEU A 77 -1.96 7.35 10.63
C LEU A 77 -2.14 8.62 11.47
N PRO A 78 -2.83 8.54 12.61
CA PRO A 78 -2.87 9.63 13.57
C PRO A 78 -1.44 10.05 13.96
N GLU A 79 -1.25 11.33 14.29
CA GLU A 79 0.07 11.89 14.64
C GLU A 79 0.82 10.93 15.58
N ALA A 80 1.97 10.45 15.11
CA ALA A 80 2.84 9.60 15.90
C ALA A 80 3.45 10.43 17.05
N ASP A 81 3.79 9.76 18.15
CA ASP A 81 4.54 10.41 19.23
C ASP A 81 5.80 11.10 18.66
N PRO A 82 6.10 12.35 19.07
CA PRO A 82 7.28 13.05 18.60
C PRO A 82 8.54 12.25 18.99
N GLY A 83 9.18 11.61 18.01
CA GLY A 83 10.36 10.76 18.17
C GLY A 83 10.20 9.29 17.77
N ALA A 84 9.00 8.84 17.37
CA ALA A 84 8.83 7.52 16.77
C ALA A 84 9.51 7.46 15.38
N PRO A 85 10.20 6.37 15.03
CA PRO A 85 10.72 6.18 13.67
C PRO A 85 9.58 6.27 12.65
N GLU A 86 9.81 6.94 11.51
CA GLU A 86 8.86 7.03 10.38
C GLU A 86 8.74 5.68 9.64
N ALA A 87 8.33 4.62 10.33
CA ALA A 87 8.17 3.27 9.78
C ALA A 87 6.78 3.06 9.15
N TRP A 88 6.05 4.14 8.88
CA TRP A 88 4.74 4.13 8.23
C TRP A 88 4.84 4.11 6.70
N GLN A 89 5.96 4.56 6.12
CA GLN A 89 6.11 4.65 4.66
C GLN A 89 6.22 3.26 4.03
N ALA A 90 5.46 3.04 2.96
CA ALA A 90 5.65 1.88 2.12
C ALA A 90 6.99 2.02 1.35
N CYS A 91 7.85 1.00 1.43
CA CYS A 91 9.16 1.01 0.76
C CYS A 91 9.21 -0.03 -0.38
N PRO A 92 10.04 0.21 -1.41
CA PRO A 92 10.24 -0.76 -2.48
C PRO A 92 10.68 -2.14 -1.95
N TRP A 93 10.05 -3.21 -2.45
CA TRP A 93 10.28 -4.57 -1.96
C TRP A 93 11.65 -5.14 -2.33
N ALA A 94 12.27 -4.62 -3.39
CA ALA A 94 13.62 -4.98 -3.80
C ALA A 94 14.41 -3.74 -4.22
N PRO A 95 15.74 -3.71 -4.01
CA PRO A 95 16.59 -2.56 -4.37
C PRO A 95 16.56 -2.17 -5.85
N GLY A 96 16.21 -3.11 -6.74
CA GLY A 96 16.13 -2.88 -8.19
C GLY A 96 14.85 -2.18 -8.66
N HIS A 97 13.89 -1.92 -7.77
CA HIS A 97 12.67 -1.22 -8.12
C HIS A 97 12.94 0.28 -8.30
N THR A 98 12.39 0.88 -9.36
CA THR A 98 12.38 2.33 -9.52
C THR A 98 11.42 2.93 -8.49
N HIS A 99 11.89 3.81 -7.62
CA HIS A 99 11.05 4.48 -6.62
C HIS A 99 10.68 5.89 -7.07
N ARG A 100 9.39 6.24 -6.95
CA ARG A 100 8.84 7.59 -7.07
C ARG A 100 7.85 7.83 -5.95
N SER A 101 7.71 9.07 -5.49
CA SER A 101 6.74 9.46 -4.47
C SER A 101 5.73 10.46 -5.06
N VAL A 102 4.54 10.50 -4.46
CA VAL A 102 3.48 11.46 -4.82
C VAL A 102 2.90 12.09 -3.55
N PRO A 103 2.41 13.35 -3.61
CA PRO A 103 1.89 14.09 -2.46
C PRO A 103 0.49 13.60 -2.03
N ALA A 104 0.37 12.31 -1.75
CA ALA A 104 -0.85 11.60 -1.37
C ALA A 104 -0.65 10.82 -0.06
N ASP A 105 -1.75 10.37 0.56
CA ASP A 105 -1.72 9.31 1.57
C ASP A 105 -2.08 7.94 0.95
N HIS A 106 -2.05 6.88 1.76
CA HIS A 106 -2.33 5.51 1.29
C HIS A 106 -3.68 5.35 0.58
N PHE A 107 -4.70 6.12 0.95
CA PHE A 107 -6.02 6.07 0.32
C PHE A 107 -6.11 7.05 -0.84
N THR A 108 -5.71 8.31 -0.62
CA THR A 108 -5.90 9.36 -1.63
C THR A 108 -5.07 9.11 -2.88
N ILE A 109 -3.99 8.33 -2.80
CA ILE A 109 -3.12 7.96 -3.92
C ILE A 109 -3.86 7.29 -5.09
N VAL A 110 -4.99 6.64 -4.84
CA VAL A 110 -5.86 6.05 -5.89
C VAL A 110 -7.25 6.68 -5.94
N GLU A 111 -7.50 7.71 -5.12
CA GLU A 111 -8.78 8.41 -5.05
C GLU A 111 -8.61 9.87 -5.50
N SER A 112 -8.63 10.83 -4.58
CA SER A 112 -8.59 12.26 -4.89
C SER A 112 -7.27 12.73 -5.50
N ASP A 113 -6.16 12.03 -5.25
CA ASP A 113 -4.83 12.33 -5.81
C ASP A 113 -4.45 11.38 -6.96
N ALA A 114 -5.40 10.63 -7.52
CA ALA A 114 -5.15 9.66 -8.58
C ALA A 114 -4.49 10.28 -9.83
N GLU A 115 -4.75 11.56 -10.12
CA GLU A 115 -4.12 12.27 -11.24
C GLU A 115 -2.59 12.37 -11.07
N ALA A 116 -2.11 12.67 -9.85
CA ALA A 116 -0.68 12.74 -9.57
C ALA A 116 -0.01 11.36 -9.71
N THR A 117 -0.69 10.31 -9.25
CA THR A 117 -0.26 8.92 -9.40
C THR A 117 -0.21 8.50 -10.86
N ALA A 118 -1.27 8.77 -11.63
CA ALA A 118 -1.36 8.44 -13.05
C ALA A 118 -0.26 9.15 -13.85
N GLY A 119 -0.05 10.45 -13.62
CA GLY A 119 1.02 11.21 -14.27
C GLY A 119 2.42 10.64 -13.98
N THR A 120 2.66 10.20 -12.74
CA THR A 120 3.93 9.54 -12.38
C THR A 120 4.14 8.23 -13.14
N VAL A 121 3.07 7.44 -13.30
CA VAL A 121 3.11 6.18 -14.06
C VAL A 121 3.29 6.45 -15.55
N GLU A 122 2.57 7.40 -16.13
CA GLU A 122 2.67 7.77 -17.55
C GLU A 122 4.07 8.27 -17.92
N GLN A 123 4.68 9.10 -17.07
CA GLN A 123 6.05 9.56 -17.26
C GLN A 123 7.03 8.39 -17.29
N TRP A 124 6.87 7.42 -16.38
CA TRP A 124 7.74 6.25 -16.32
C TRP A 124 7.58 5.35 -17.56
N ILE A 125 6.35 5.11 -18.01
CA ILE A 125 6.09 4.30 -19.22
C ILE A 125 6.64 5.03 -20.47
N SER A 126 6.45 6.34 -20.55
CA SER A 126 6.84 7.15 -21.72
C SER A 126 8.35 7.36 -21.83
N ALA A 127 9.08 7.30 -20.71
CA ALA A 127 10.54 7.41 -20.69
C ALA A 127 11.27 6.21 -21.35
N GLY A 128 10.55 5.12 -21.64
CA GLY A 128 11.12 3.87 -22.10
C GLY A 128 11.76 3.07 -20.96
N LEU A 129 11.59 1.75 -20.98
CA LEU A 129 12.23 0.82 -20.05
C LEU A 129 13.76 0.81 -20.23
#